data_AF-X1GVH8-F1
#
_entry.id   AF-X1GVH8-F1
#
_cell.length_a   1.000
_cell.length_b   1.000
_cell.length_c   1.000
_cell.angle_alpha   90.00
_cell.angle_beta   90.00
_cell.angle_gamma   90.00
#
_symmetry.space_group_name_H-M   'P 1'
#
loop_
_entity.id
_entity.type
_entity.pdbx_description
1 polymer ?
#
loop_
_entity_poly.entity_id
_entity_poly.type
_entity_poly.pdbx_seq_one_letter_code
_entity_poly.pdbx_strand_id
1 'polypeptide(L)' 'SRYYRPTEVQELVADSTKAKKNLDWQPKIRFKELVKIMVDADIRKAGLTPPGEGDKILKEKIPDRWWKID' A
#
# COMPACT_ATOMS: atom_id res chain seq x y z
N SER A 1 7.44 -26.59 4.68
CA SER A 1 6.61 -26.54 5.90
C SER A 1 6.98 -25.43 6.90
N ARG A 2 8.04 -24.64 6.69
CA ARG A 2 8.56 -23.67 7.67
C ARG A 2 7.63 -22.47 8.01
N TYR A 3 6.62 -22.18 7.19
CA TYR A 3 5.78 -20.96 7.29
C TYR A 3 4.28 -21.22 7.42
N TYR A 4 3.85 -22.47 7.59
CA TYR A 4 2.44 -22.79 7.78
C TYR A 4 2.07 -22.54 9.25
N ARG A 5 1.11 -21.66 9.52
CA ARG A 5 0.66 -21.46 10.91
C ARG A 5 -0.39 -22.53 11.26
N PRO A 6 -0.25 -23.27 12.38
CA PRO A 6 -1.22 -24.29 12.78
C PRO A 6 -2.66 -23.78 12.93
N THR A 7 -2.81 -22.47 13.14
CA THR A 7 -4.09 -21.76 13.19
C THR A 7 -4.06 -20.61 12.19
N GLU A 8 -4.44 -20.87 10.95
CA GLU A 8 -4.66 -19.83 9.95
C GLU A 8 -6.02 -19.15 10.17
N VAL A 9 -6.05 -17.83 9.95
CA VAL A 9 -7.31 -17.09 9.89
C VAL A 9 -7.84 -17.19 8.47
N GLN A 10 -9.06 -17.70 8.30
CA GLN A 10 -9.63 -17.92 6.95
C GLN A 10 -9.98 -16.60 6.25
N GLU A 11 -10.60 -15.66 6.97
CA GLU A 11 -11.07 -14.40 6.42
C GLU A 11 -10.80 -13.23 7.36
N LEU A 12 -10.39 -12.10 6.78
CA LEU A 12 -10.19 -10.83 7.47
C LEU A 12 -10.87 -9.72 6.69
N VAL A 13 -12.06 -9.33 7.13
CA VAL A 13 -12.85 -8.25 6.53
C VAL A 13 -13.27 -7.29 7.63
N ALA A 14 -12.87 -6.03 7.51
CA ALA A 14 -13.17 -4.99 8.51
C ALA A 14 -14.25 -4.02 8.00
N ASP A 15 -15.15 -3.60 8.89
CA ASP A 15 -16.05 -2.47 8.68
C ASP A 15 -15.45 -1.19 9.28
N SER A 16 -15.08 -0.24 8.42
CA SER A 16 -14.48 1.04 8.81
C SER A 16 -15.50 2.17 9.00
N THR A 17 -16.80 1.87 9.00
CA THR A 17 -17.88 2.87 9.06
C THR A 17 -17.76 3.79 10.28
N LYS A 18 -17.36 3.27 11.44
CA LYS A 18 -17.17 4.09 12.66
C LYS A 18 -16.05 5.13 12.49
N ALA A 19 -14.93 4.75 11.88
CA ALA A 19 -13.81 5.65 11.62
C ALA A 19 -14.21 6.72 10.61
N LYS A 20 -14.93 6.34 9.55
CA LYS A 20 -15.47 7.29 8.57
C LYS A 20 -16.42 8.31 9.23
N LYS A 21 -17.33 7.85 10.09
CA LYS A 21 -18.31 8.75 10.76
C LYS A 21 -17.66 9.73 11.74
N ASN A 22 -16.72 9.23 12.55
CA ASN A 22 -16.22 10.01 13.69
C ASN A 22 -14.95 10.80 13.37
N LEU A 23 -14.18 10.36 12.36
CA LEU A 23 -12.87 10.92 12.04
C LEU A 23 -12.78 11.44 10.60
N ASP A 24 -13.86 11.34 9.82
CA ASP A 24 -13.87 11.54 8.37
C ASP A 24 -12.76 10.74 7.65
N TRP A 25 -12.38 9.60 8.25
CA TRP A 25 -11.26 8.81 7.76
C TRP A 25 -11.68 7.95 6.57
N GLN A 26 -10.88 8.00 5.50
CA GLN A 26 -10.99 7.13 4.34
C GLN A 26 -9.59 6.76 3.80
N PRO A 27 -9.40 5.54 3.26
CA PRO A 27 -8.11 5.14 2.70
C PRO A 27 -7.79 5.95 1.44
N LYS A 28 -6.61 6.57 1.41
CA LYS A 28 -6.12 7.32 0.24
C LYS A 28 -5.66 6.38 -0.89
N ILE A 29 -5.10 5.22 -0.53
CA ILE A 29 -4.53 4.24 -1.46
C ILE A 29 -5.37 2.95 -1.45
N ARG A 30 -5.70 2.43 -2.63
CA ARG A 30 -6.39 1.15 -2.81
C ARG A 30 -5.40 0.01 -3.05
N PHE A 31 -5.86 -1.23 -2.92
CA PHE A 31 -5.00 -2.42 -3.03
C PHE A 31 -4.17 -2.48 -4.33
N LYS A 32 -4.80 -2.26 -5.50
CA LYS A 32 -4.07 -2.27 -6.79
C LYS A 32 -3.02 -1.18 -6.90
N GLU A 33 -3.25 -0.04 -6.25
CA GLU A 33 -2.32 1.08 -6.22
C GLU A 33 -1.13 0.78 -5.31
N LEU A 34 -1.40 0.18 -4.15
CA LEU A 34 -0.36 -0.29 -3.23
C LEU A 34 0.57 -1.31 -3.90
N VAL A 35 0.02 -2.26 -4.67
CA VAL A 35 0.84 -3.24 -5.42
C VAL A 35 1.80 -2.53 -6.37
N LYS A 36 1.35 -1.52 -7.13
CA LYS A 36 2.21 -0.76 -8.04
C LYS A 36 3.32 -0.01 -7.29
N ILE A 37 3.00 0.59 -6.15
CA ILE A 37 3.97 1.27 -5.28
C ILE A 37 5.05 0.30 -4.79
N MET A 38 4.65 -0.88 -4.34
CA MET A 38 5.58 -1.90 -3.84
C MET A 38 6.48 -2.44 -4.95
N VAL A 39 5.92 -2.76 -6.12
CA VAL A 39 6.68 -3.29 -7.25
C VAL A 39 7.71 -2.28 -7.75
N ASP A 40 7.33 -1.00 -7.90
CA ASP A 40 8.28 0.03 -8.31
C ASP A 40 9.43 0.17 -7.30
N ALA A 41 9.14 0.05 -6.00
CA ALA A 41 10.16 0.08 -4.95
C ALA A 41 11.11 -1.12 -5.00
N ASP A 42 10.58 -2.34 -5.19
CA ASP A 42 11.42 -3.54 -5.30
C ASP A 42 12.29 -3.52 -6.57
N ILE A 43 11.78 -3.01 -7.69
CA ILE A 43 12.56 -2.85 -8.92
C ILE A 43 13.69 -1.85 -8.72
N ARG A 44 13.44 -0.70 -8.05
CA ARG A 44 14.49 0.26 -7.67
C ARG A 44 15.54 -0.38 -6.76
N LYS A 45 15.10 -1.13 -5.74
CA LYS A 45 15.99 -1.85 -4.82
C LYS A 45 16.85 -2.90 -5.53
N ALA A 46 16.36 -3.48 -6.62
CA ALA A 46 17.13 -4.40 -7.46
C ALA A 46 18.12 -3.70 -8.41
N GLY A 47 18.19 -2.36 -8.40
CA GLY A 47 19.07 -1.57 -9.27
C GLY A 47 18.53 -1.36 -10.69
N LEU A 48 17.23 -1.57 -10.90
CA LEU A 48 16.56 -1.45 -12.19
C LEU A 48 15.65 -0.21 -12.23
N THR A 49 15.30 0.23 -13.44
CA THR A 49 14.35 1.32 -13.63
C THR A 49 12.91 0.79 -13.62
N PRO A 50 12.05 1.24 -12.69
CA PRO A 50 10.65 0.83 -12.64
C PRO A 50 9.78 1.52 -13.71
N PRO A 51 8.59 0.98 -13.99
CA PRO A 51 7.56 1.66 -14.79
C PRO A 51 7.13 3.03 -14.22
N GLY A 52 7.26 3.23 -12.91
CA GLY A 52 6.99 4.52 -12.23
C GLY A 52 5.51 4.83 -12.05
N GLU A 53 4.63 3.83 -12.16
CA GLU A 53 3.20 3.99 -11.92
C GLU A 53 2.90 4.28 -10.44
N GLY A 54 3.59 3.61 -9.53
CA GLY A 54 3.52 3.83 -8.10
C GLY A 54 3.99 5.23 -7.72
N ASP A 55 5.05 5.73 -8.36
CA ASP A 55 5.57 7.08 -8.13
C ASP A 55 4.57 8.17 -8.55
N LYS A 56 3.88 7.96 -9.67
CA LYS A 56 2.79 8.85 -10.13
C LYS A 56 1.63 8.85 -9.13
N ILE A 57 1.20 7.68 -8.67
CA ILE A 57 0.13 7.55 -7.67
C ILE A 57 0.50 8.29 -6.38
N LEU A 58 1.73 8.10 -5.89
CA LEU A 58 2.19 8.77 -4.67
C LEU A 58 2.22 10.28 -4.85
N LYS A 59 2.68 10.79 -6.00
CA LYS A 59 2.69 12.23 -6.29
C LYS A 59 1.28 12.82 -6.33
N GLU A 60 0.31 12.09 -6.87
CA GLU A 60 -1.08 12.56 -6.98
C GLU A 60 -1.82 12.50 -5.64
N LYS A 61 -1.72 11.37 -4.92
CA LYS A 61 -2.56 11.10 -3.74
C LYS A 61 -1.92 11.41 -2.40
N ILE A 62 -0.60 11.49 -2.36
CA ILE A 62 0.18 11.82 -1.16
C ILE A 62 1.31 12.81 -1.53
N PRO A 63 0.95 14.03 -1.98
CA PRO A 63 1.92 15.03 -2.40
C PRO A 63 2.83 15.48 -1.24
N ASP A 64 2.26 15.62 -0.03
CA ASP A 64 2.94 16.13 1.17
C ASP A 64 3.55 15.02 2.03
N ARG A 65 4.09 13.97 1.41
CA ARG A 65 4.76 12.88 2.14
C ARG A 65 6.07 13.36 2.78
N TRP A 66 6.30 12.97 4.03
CA TRP A 66 7.54 13.31 4.75
C TRP A 66 8.74 12.44 4.33
N TRP A 67 8.49 11.29 3.72
CA TRP A 67 9.52 10.39 3.19
C TRP A 67 9.80 10.68 1.71
N LYS A 68 11.06 10.57 1.32
CA LYS A 68 11.50 10.69 -0.08
C LYS A 68 11.41 9.33 -0.77
N ILE A 69 11.41 9.34 -2.10
CA ILE A 69 11.59 8.10 -2.88
C ILE A 69 13.06 7.70 -2.70
N ASP A 70 13.26 6.47 -2.24
CA ASP A 70 14.54 5.78 -2.05
C ASP A 70 15.35 5.68 -3.36
#